data_AF-A0A8T7KBL5-F1
#
_entry.id   AF-A0A8T7KBL5-F1
#
_cell.length_a   1.000
_cell.length_b   1.000
_cell.length_c   1.000
_cell.angle_alpha   90.00
_cell.angle_beta   90.00
_cell.angle_gamma   90.00
#
_symmetry.space_group_name_H-M   'P 1'
#
loop_
_entity.id
_entity.type
_entity.pdbx_description
1 polymer ?
#
loop_
_entity_poly.entity_id
_entity_poly.type
_entity_poly.pdbx_seq_one_letter_code
_entity_poly.pdbx_strand_id
1 'polypeptide(L)'
;MSTTRTFRSRSALLLALVLALLLPQLAAGAAPSPRAAHAVSPPFVRPDLAQRMLQLRPTILAAARRHNRPALSGMDDQAFAAVIALVIYNENFGWLEDEIAPLRAVTPLYQRLQQEANTHLPGSNFSVWPANLRPTVALEILSQQLPLASGQTITVPVRVAASRIDPGAYRSHAALLAAINAEISRDELAVDYLAANLERGLYRAAHEGVPVSWRTLAAWHNQGIVDPRAISANPTARDYLRRAAAYLPLARALVAPPSPVLAQRAAR
;
A
#
# COMPACT_ATOMS: atom_id res chain seq x y z
N MET A 1 14.38 29.56 31.15
CA MET A 1 13.76 29.03 29.92
C MET A 1 14.20 27.58 29.74
N SER A 2 13.35 26.62 30.15
CA SER A 2 13.61 25.17 30.08
C SER A 2 12.30 24.48 29.70
N THR A 3 12.02 24.41 28.40
CA THR A 3 10.78 23.83 27.83
C THR A 3 11.06 22.74 26.80
N THR A 4 12.32 22.44 26.49
CA THR A 4 12.72 21.45 25.48
C THR A 4 12.93 20.03 26.03
N ARG A 5 13.00 19.83 27.35
CA ARG A 5 13.20 18.48 27.94
C ARG A 5 11.91 17.68 28.17
N THR A 6 10.77 18.32 28.34
CA THR A 6 9.50 17.65 28.68
C THR A 6 8.78 17.06 27.47
N PHE A 7 8.99 17.59 26.27
CA PHE A 7 8.34 17.10 25.04
C PHE A 7 8.92 15.75 24.56
N ARG A 8 10.25 15.58 24.64
CA ARG A 8 10.94 14.33 24.27
C ARG A 8 10.56 13.14 25.16
N SER A 9 10.27 13.39 26.44
CA SER A 9 9.89 12.37 27.41
C SER A 9 8.51 11.78 27.14
N ARG A 10 7.54 12.60 26.70
CA ARG A 10 6.16 12.15 26.45
C ARG A 10 6.03 11.33 25.17
N SER A 11 6.73 11.72 24.10
CA SER A 11 6.76 10.96 22.84
C SER A 11 7.47 9.62 22.99
N ALA A 12 8.57 9.57 23.76
CA ALA A 12 9.27 8.32 24.07
C ALA A 12 8.42 7.36 24.92
N LEU A 13 7.65 7.89 25.88
CA LEU A 13 6.75 7.08 26.71
C LEU A 13 5.57 6.52 25.91
N LEU A 14 4.98 7.31 25.01
CA LEU A 14 3.89 6.87 24.15
C LEU A 14 4.36 5.80 23.14
N LEU A 15 5.56 5.97 22.58
CA LEU A 15 6.19 5.02 21.67
C LEU A 15 6.56 3.72 22.38
N ALA A 16 7.06 3.79 23.62
CA ALA A 16 7.33 2.63 24.45
C ALA A 16 6.04 1.88 24.84
N LEU A 17 4.95 2.58 25.13
CA LEU A 17 3.64 1.98 25.40
C LEU A 17 3.07 1.28 24.15
N VAL A 18 3.23 1.89 22.98
CA VAL A 18 2.80 1.31 21.69
C VAL A 18 3.66 0.09 21.33
N LEU A 19 4.98 0.15 21.51
CA LEU A 19 5.87 -1.00 21.34
C LEU A 19 5.51 -2.12 22.32
N ALA A 20 5.21 -1.80 23.58
CA ALA A 20 4.80 -2.78 24.59
C ALA A 20 3.43 -3.43 24.28
N LEU A 21 2.53 -2.71 23.59
CA LEU A 21 1.26 -3.26 23.09
C LEU A 21 1.44 -4.10 21.81
N LEU A 22 2.47 -3.83 21.01
CA LEU A 22 2.77 -4.53 19.75
C LEU A 22 3.69 -5.75 19.93
N LEU A 23 4.57 -5.75 20.94
CA LEU A 23 5.55 -6.81 21.22
C LEU A 23 4.92 -8.20 21.45
N PRO A 24 3.78 -8.35 22.17
CA PRO A 24 3.11 -9.64 22.29
C PRO A 24 2.52 -10.14 20.97
N GLN A 25 2.25 -9.25 20.00
CA GLN A 25 1.56 -9.57 18.74
C GLN A 25 2.51 -9.83 17.56
N LEU A 26 3.76 -9.35 17.64
CA LEU A 26 4.83 -9.78 16.74
C LEU A 26 5.39 -11.16 17.15
N ALA A 27 5.29 -11.51 18.43
CA ALA A 27 5.70 -12.82 18.95
C ALA A 27 4.59 -13.89 18.88
N ALA A 28 3.32 -13.50 18.91
CA ALA A 28 2.20 -14.42 18.75
C ALA A 28 1.73 -14.47 17.30
N GLY A 29 2.26 -15.42 16.53
CA GLY A 29 1.55 -16.01 15.40
C GLY A 29 0.29 -16.75 15.86
N ALA A 30 -0.63 -16.06 16.53
CA ALA A 30 -1.91 -16.61 16.92
C ALA A 30 -2.79 -16.66 15.67
N ALA A 31 -2.98 -17.87 15.15
CA ALA A 31 -3.93 -18.13 14.09
C ALA A 31 -5.30 -17.50 14.43
N PRO A 32 -5.94 -16.78 13.49
CA PRO A 32 -7.28 -16.27 13.71
C PRO A 32 -8.24 -17.43 13.99
N SER A 33 -9.08 -17.25 15.01
CA SER A 33 -10.03 -18.27 15.46
C SER A 33 -10.96 -18.72 14.33
N PRO A 34 -11.25 -20.03 14.20
CA PRO A 34 -12.13 -20.54 13.16
C PRO A 34 -13.58 -20.34 13.57
N ARG A 35 -14.12 -19.11 13.48
CA ARG A 35 -15.55 -18.88 13.73
C ARG A 35 -16.07 -17.54 13.19
N ALA A 36 -16.36 -17.53 11.89
CA ALA A 36 -17.63 -17.07 11.29
C ALA A 36 -17.47 -17.13 9.77
N ALA A 37 -17.82 -18.28 9.18
CA ALA A 37 -18.20 -18.28 7.78
C ALA A 37 -19.50 -17.44 7.65
N HIS A 38 -19.59 -16.67 6.56
CA HIS A 38 -20.82 -16.04 6.04
C HIS A 38 -21.18 -14.64 6.55
N ALA A 39 -20.40 -13.64 6.14
CA ALA A 39 -20.83 -12.54 5.28
C ALA A 39 -19.62 -11.63 5.01
N VAL A 40 -19.40 -11.23 3.76
CA VAL A 40 -18.49 -10.11 3.49
C VAL A 40 -19.22 -8.87 4.00
N SER A 41 -18.83 -8.35 5.16
CA SER A 41 -19.35 -7.07 5.65
C SER A 41 -19.24 -6.03 4.53
N PRO A 42 -20.26 -5.18 4.33
CA PRO A 42 -20.20 -4.16 3.28
C PRO A 42 -18.95 -3.30 3.47
N PRO A 43 -18.22 -2.97 2.38
CA PRO A 43 -17.02 -2.16 2.47
C PRO A 43 -17.38 -0.82 3.11
N PHE A 44 -16.70 -0.47 4.20
CA PHE A 44 -16.85 0.82 4.83
C PHE A 44 -15.79 1.76 4.26
N VAL A 45 -16.16 2.95 3.78
CA VAL A 45 -15.20 3.95 3.35
C VAL A 45 -15.43 5.21 4.18
N ARG A 46 -14.38 5.70 4.83
CA ARG A 46 -14.47 6.94 5.61
C ARG A 46 -14.76 8.12 4.66
N PRO A 47 -15.58 9.11 5.06
CA PRO A 47 -15.90 10.25 4.20
C PRO A 47 -14.67 11.02 3.69
N ASP A 48 -13.66 11.20 4.54
CA ASP A 48 -12.40 11.85 4.20
C ASP A 48 -11.59 11.03 3.17
N LEU A 49 -11.53 9.70 3.34
CA LEU A 49 -10.94 8.83 2.32
C LEU A 49 -11.70 8.94 1.00
N ALA A 50 -13.03 8.88 1.03
CA ALA A 50 -13.84 8.94 -0.18
C ALA A 50 -13.56 10.23 -0.97
N GLN A 51 -13.52 11.38 -0.29
CA GLN A 51 -13.17 12.66 -0.89
C GLN A 51 -11.73 12.65 -1.43
N ARG A 52 -10.78 12.12 -0.66
CA ARG A 52 -9.38 12.05 -1.08
C ARG A 52 -9.17 11.14 -2.29
N MET A 53 -9.87 10.01 -2.37
CA MET A 53 -9.86 9.13 -3.54
C MET A 53 -10.40 9.82 -4.80
N LEU A 54 -11.43 10.65 -4.67
CA LEU A 54 -11.91 11.48 -5.77
C LEU A 54 -10.84 12.50 -6.22
N GLN A 55 -10.15 13.13 -5.28
CA GLN A 55 -9.04 14.04 -5.59
C GLN A 55 -7.84 13.34 -6.24
N LEU A 56 -7.54 12.10 -5.81
CA LEU A 56 -6.44 11.30 -6.34
C LEU A 56 -6.77 10.59 -7.65
N ARG A 57 -8.03 10.58 -8.10
CA ARG A 57 -8.45 9.92 -9.33
C ARG A 57 -7.59 10.30 -10.55
N PRO A 58 -7.29 11.58 -10.84
CA PRO A 58 -6.42 11.93 -11.98
C PRO A 58 -5.01 11.35 -11.83
N THR A 59 -4.45 11.37 -10.62
CA THR A 59 -3.14 10.79 -10.30
C THR A 59 -3.13 9.28 -10.49
N ILE A 60 -4.14 8.57 -10.00
CA ILE A 60 -4.30 7.11 -10.16
C ILE A 60 -4.35 6.75 -11.65
N LEU A 61 -5.17 7.45 -12.43
CA LEU A 61 -5.27 7.22 -13.88
C LEU A 61 -3.95 7.51 -14.60
N ALA A 62 -3.26 8.59 -14.22
CA ALA A 62 -1.97 8.94 -14.81
C ALA A 62 -0.87 7.91 -14.46
N ALA A 63 -0.84 7.44 -13.21
CA ALA A 63 0.10 6.40 -12.76
C ALA A 63 -0.18 5.08 -13.47
N ALA A 64 -1.44 4.70 -13.66
CA ALA A 64 -1.79 3.51 -14.41
C ALA A 64 -1.28 3.55 -15.86
N ARG A 65 -1.45 4.66 -16.57
CA ARG A 65 -0.91 4.81 -17.94
C ARG A 65 0.61 4.69 -18.00
N ARG A 66 1.34 5.14 -16.97
CA ARG A 66 2.81 5.05 -16.92
C ARG A 66 3.30 3.63 -16.65
N HIS A 67 2.64 2.95 -15.71
CA HIS A 67 3.13 1.72 -15.10
C HIS A 67 2.46 0.44 -15.60
N ASN A 68 1.29 0.55 -16.23
CA ASN A 68 0.70 -0.59 -16.89
C ASN A 68 1.59 -1.04 -18.05
N ARG A 69 1.72 -2.35 -18.19
CA ARG A 69 2.38 -3.02 -19.31
C ARG A 69 1.36 -3.96 -19.90
N PRO A 70 0.48 -3.51 -20.84
CA PRO A 70 -0.62 -4.33 -21.35
C PRO A 70 -0.19 -5.71 -21.88
N ALA A 71 1.01 -5.78 -22.47
CA ALA A 71 1.60 -7.05 -22.94
C ALA A 71 1.92 -8.05 -21.81
N LEU A 72 2.18 -7.58 -20.59
CA LEU A 72 2.40 -8.41 -19.41
C LEU A 72 1.13 -8.59 -18.58
N SER A 73 0.34 -7.53 -18.42
CA SER A 73 -0.82 -7.52 -17.53
C SER A 73 -2.08 -8.14 -18.15
N GLY A 74 -2.22 -8.07 -19.48
CA GLY A 74 -3.49 -8.33 -20.17
C GLY A 74 -4.60 -7.33 -19.82
N MET A 75 -4.27 -6.22 -19.15
CA MET A 75 -5.20 -5.20 -18.69
C MET A 75 -5.03 -3.92 -19.49
N ASP A 76 -6.13 -3.21 -19.74
CA ASP A 76 -6.06 -1.79 -20.10
C ASP A 76 -5.71 -0.91 -18.89
N ASP A 77 -5.38 0.35 -19.15
CA ASP A 77 -4.94 1.28 -18.11
C ASP A 77 -6.04 1.56 -17.08
N GLN A 78 -7.31 1.48 -17.48
CA GLN A 78 -8.43 1.68 -16.56
C GLN A 78 -8.58 0.51 -15.59
N ALA A 79 -8.42 -0.72 -16.06
CA ALA A 79 -8.42 -1.92 -15.25
C ALA A 79 -7.22 -1.92 -14.28
N PHE A 80 -6.03 -1.51 -14.75
CA PHE A 80 -4.87 -1.35 -13.87
C PHE A 80 -5.07 -0.23 -12.84
N ALA A 81 -5.69 0.90 -13.23
CA ALA A 81 -6.09 1.97 -12.31
C ALA A 81 -7.07 1.48 -11.24
N ALA A 82 -8.01 0.60 -11.60
CA ALA A 82 -8.92 -0.03 -10.65
C ALA A 82 -8.15 -0.89 -9.62
N VAL A 83 -7.05 -1.55 -9.99
CA VAL A 83 -6.21 -2.29 -9.04
C VAL A 83 -5.48 -1.36 -8.09
N ILE A 84 -4.94 -0.23 -8.56
CA ILE A 84 -4.32 0.79 -7.70
C ILE A 84 -5.35 1.30 -6.67
N ALA A 85 -6.55 1.69 -7.13
CA ALA A 85 -7.61 2.17 -6.26
C ALA A 85 -8.09 1.09 -5.28
N LEU A 86 -8.20 -0.17 -5.73
CA LEU A 86 -8.56 -1.32 -4.91
C LEU A 86 -7.62 -1.49 -3.72
N VAL A 87 -6.31 -1.43 -3.97
CA VAL A 87 -5.31 -1.54 -2.91
C VAL A 87 -5.49 -0.39 -1.92
N ILE A 88 -5.58 0.86 -2.37
CA ILE A 88 -5.73 2.01 -1.46
C ILE A 88 -7.01 1.90 -0.61
N TYR A 89 -8.14 1.51 -1.21
CA TYR A 89 -9.39 1.30 -0.46
C TYR A 89 -9.24 0.20 0.60
N ASN A 90 -8.60 -0.91 0.25
CA ASN A 90 -8.45 -2.07 1.14
C ASN A 90 -7.42 -1.81 2.27
N GLU A 91 -6.36 -1.06 1.99
CA GLU A 91 -5.31 -0.70 2.95
C GLU A 91 -5.74 0.41 3.93
N ASN A 92 -6.91 1.01 3.73
CA ASN A 92 -7.45 2.04 4.62
C ASN A 92 -7.83 1.53 6.02
N PHE A 93 -7.86 0.20 6.22
CA PHE A 93 -8.11 -0.43 7.52
C PHE A 93 -7.00 -1.44 7.84
N GLY A 94 -6.42 -1.34 9.03
CA GLY A 94 -5.76 -2.50 9.65
C GLY A 94 -6.80 -3.59 9.93
N TRP A 95 -6.42 -4.88 9.92
CA TRP A 95 -7.37 -5.99 10.14
C TRP A 95 -8.20 -5.81 11.43
N LEU A 96 -7.60 -5.20 12.47
CA LEU A 96 -8.24 -4.93 13.75
C LEU A 96 -9.40 -3.93 13.66
N GLU A 97 -9.39 -3.01 12.70
CA GLU A 97 -10.45 -2.00 12.52
C GLU A 97 -11.69 -2.56 11.80
N ASP A 98 -11.49 -3.63 11.04
CA ASP A 98 -12.58 -4.42 10.45
C ASP A 98 -13.28 -5.25 11.53
N GLU A 99 -12.54 -5.73 12.54
CA GLU A 99 -13.06 -6.53 13.65
C GLU A 99 -13.62 -5.69 14.81
N ILE A 100 -13.05 -4.51 15.09
CA ILE A 100 -13.41 -3.66 16.23
C ILE A 100 -13.66 -2.22 15.76
N ALA A 101 -14.92 -1.94 15.40
CA ALA A 101 -15.33 -0.63 14.88
C ALA A 101 -14.91 0.59 15.72
N PRO A 102 -14.86 0.55 17.07
CA PRO A 102 -14.35 1.66 17.89
C PRO A 102 -12.88 2.05 17.60
N LEU A 103 -12.04 1.12 17.13
CA LEU A 103 -10.63 1.41 16.83
C LEU A 103 -10.46 2.35 15.64
N ARG A 104 -11.50 2.53 14.82
CA ARG A 104 -11.47 3.47 13.68
C ARG A 104 -11.19 4.91 14.13
N ALA A 105 -11.57 5.29 15.35
CA ALA A 105 -11.33 6.64 15.87
C ALA A 105 -9.83 6.93 16.14
N VAL A 106 -9.00 5.91 16.37
CA VAL A 106 -7.58 6.08 16.74
C VAL A 106 -6.61 5.83 15.59
N THR A 107 -7.07 5.30 14.46
CA THR A 107 -6.25 5.00 13.27
C THR A 107 -5.40 6.17 12.76
N PRO A 108 -5.91 7.41 12.66
CA PRO A 108 -5.09 8.53 12.19
C PRO A 108 -3.89 8.81 13.09
N LEU A 109 -4.01 8.52 14.39
CA LEU A 109 -2.92 8.66 15.35
C LEU A 109 -1.87 7.56 15.14
N TYR A 110 -2.31 6.30 14.93
CA TYR A 110 -1.41 5.18 14.67
C TYR A 110 -0.55 5.39 13.41
N GLN A 111 -1.16 5.84 12.31
CA GLN A 111 -0.44 6.09 11.05
C GLN A 111 0.61 7.20 11.19
N ARG A 112 0.31 8.28 11.93
CA ARG A 112 1.28 9.33 12.25
C ARG A 112 2.44 8.80 13.10
N LEU A 113 2.14 7.93 14.07
CA LEU A 113 3.18 7.33 14.91
C LEU A 113 4.10 6.39 14.12
N GLN A 114 3.59 5.66 13.12
CA GLN A 114 4.43 4.86 12.23
C GLN A 114 5.37 5.73 11.39
N GLN A 115 4.87 6.85 10.83
CA GLN A 115 5.69 7.80 10.07
C GLN A 115 6.77 8.44 10.95
N GLU A 116 6.42 8.83 12.18
CA GLU A 116 7.35 9.38 13.16
C GLU A 116 8.40 8.34 13.57
N ALA A 117 7.98 7.10 13.82
CA ALA A 117 8.88 6.00 14.12
C ALA A 117 9.88 5.77 12.97
N ASN A 118 9.41 5.69 11.72
CA ASN A 118 10.25 5.58 10.52
C ASN A 118 11.29 6.70 10.39
N THR A 119 11.00 7.88 10.95
CA THR A 119 11.89 9.05 10.88
C THR A 119 12.90 9.08 12.03
N HIS A 120 12.49 8.64 13.21
CA HIS A 120 13.27 8.86 14.45
C HIS A 120 13.85 7.60 15.08
N LEU A 121 13.36 6.41 14.72
CA LEU A 121 13.88 5.14 15.21
C LEU A 121 14.77 4.48 14.14
N PRO A 122 16.09 4.36 14.37
CA PRO A 122 16.97 3.64 13.46
C PRO A 122 16.47 2.21 13.19
N GLY A 123 16.36 1.83 11.92
CA GLY A 123 15.96 0.48 11.49
C GLY A 123 14.45 0.22 11.41
N SER A 124 13.62 1.21 11.72
CA SER A 124 12.16 1.10 11.51
C SER A 124 11.81 1.13 10.02
N ASN A 125 10.75 0.39 9.66
CA ASN A 125 10.36 0.14 8.26
C ASN A 125 8.85 -0.14 8.16
N PHE A 126 8.06 0.62 8.91
CA PHE A 126 6.61 0.50 8.88
C PHE A 126 6.08 0.98 7.53
N SER A 127 5.02 0.33 7.05
CA SER A 127 4.31 0.78 5.87
C SER A 127 3.67 2.15 6.12
N VAL A 128 3.66 3.02 5.11
CA VAL A 128 3.05 4.35 5.22
C VAL A 128 1.93 4.57 4.22
N TRP A 129 0.91 5.27 4.70
CA TRP A 129 -0.29 5.65 3.97
C TRP A 129 0.04 6.74 2.91
N PRO A 130 -0.64 6.80 1.74
CA PRO A 130 -1.78 5.97 1.27
C PRO A 130 -1.47 4.60 0.73
N ALA A 131 -0.23 4.35 0.32
CA ALA A 131 0.09 3.13 -0.41
C ALA A 131 0.33 1.92 0.49
N ASN A 132 0.39 2.10 1.80
CA ASN A 132 0.86 1.11 2.77
C ASN A 132 2.18 0.44 2.34
N LEU A 133 3.07 1.23 1.72
CA LEU A 133 4.34 0.76 1.19
C LEU A 133 5.44 0.93 2.24
N ARG A 134 6.30 -0.07 2.39
CA ARG A 134 7.47 0.00 3.27
C ARG A 134 8.60 0.78 2.61
N PRO A 135 9.36 1.61 3.34
CA PRO A 135 10.55 2.28 2.82
C PRO A 135 11.55 1.35 2.11
N THR A 136 11.75 0.12 2.58
CA THR A 136 12.65 -0.83 1.88
C THR A 136 12.13 -1.26 0.51
N VAL A 137 10.81 -1.41 0.34
CA VAL A 137 10.21 -1.76 -0.97
C VAL A 137 10.34 -0.59 -1.93
N ALA A 138 10.18 0.65 -1.44
CA ALA A 138 10.46 1.84 -2.22
C ALA A 138 11.94 1.96 -2.61
N LEU A 139 12.87 1.57 -1.73
CA LEU A 139 14.29 1.49 -2.06
C LEU A 139 14.56 0.46 -3.17
N GLU A 140 13.95 -0.72 -3.10
CA GLU A 140 14.05 -1.71 -4.18
C GLU A 140 13.55 -1.16 -5.52
N ILE A 141 12.42 -0.43 -5.53
CA ILE A 141 11.89 0.26 -6.72
C ILE A 141 12.91 1.26 -7.26
N LEU A 142 13.46 2.13 -6.41
CA LEU A 142 14.48 3.12 -6.79
C LEU A 142 15.76 2.47 -7.32
N SER A 143 16.07 1.28 -6.83
CA SER A 143 17.23 0.49 -7.23
C SER A 143 16.94 -0.43 -8.42
N GLN A 144 15.73 -0.39 -8.98
CA GLN A 144 15.26 -1.26 -10.07
C GLN A 144 15.35 -2.76 -9.74
N GLN A 145 15.34 -3.11 -8.45
CA GLN A 145 15.50 -4.47 -7.97
C GLN A 145 14.16 -5.19 -7.85
N LEU A 146 14.13 -6.45 -8.26
CA LEU A 146 13.01 -7.35 -8.09
C LEU A 146 13.51 -8.67 -7.48
N PRO A 147 13.29 -8.90 -6.16
CA PRO A 147 13.60 -10.19 -5.56
C PRO A 147 12.70 -11.26 -6.16
N LEU A 148 13.21 -12.49 -6.26
CA LEU A 148 12.57 -13.70 -6.76
C LEU A 148 12.30 -14.69 -5.60
N ALA A 149 11.41 -15.67 -5.80
CA ALA A 149 11.12 -16.70 -4.78
C ALA A 149 12.33 -17.59 -4.52
N SER A 150 13.23 -17.70 -5.50
CA SER A 150 14.51 -18.40 -5.40
C SER A 150 15.53 -17.70 -4.49
N GLY A 151 15.24 -16.47 -4.02
CA GLY A 151 16.18 -15.63 -3.29
C GLY A 151 17.13 -14.82 -4.18
N GLN A 152 17.09 -15.03 -5.50
CA GLN A 152 17.82 -14.19 -6.46
C GLN A 152 17.13 -12.83 -6.63
N THR A 153 17.87 -11.83 -7.09
CA THR A 153 17.33 -10.51 -7.45
C THR A 153 17.63 -10.23 -8.91
N ILE A 154 16.61 -9.85 -9.67
CA ILE A 154 16.77 -9.39 -11.06
C ILE A 154 16.55 -7.88 -11.15
N THR A 155 17.01 -7.28 -12.24
CA THR A 155 16.77 -5.87 -12.55
C THR A 155 15.57 -5.73 -13.48
N VAL A 156 14.67 -4.79 -13.15
CA VAL A 156 13.49 -4.46 -13.96
C VAL A 156 13.41 -2.96 -14.20
N PRO A 157 12.99 -2.49 -15.39
CA PRO A 157 13.08 -1.09 -15.77
C PRO A 157 11.94 -0.23 -15.19
N VAL A 158 11.64 -0.39 -13.91
CA VAL A 158 10.59 0.34 -13.20
C VAL A 158 11.15 1.66 -12.67
N ARG A 159 10.44 2.76 -12.89
CA ARG A 159 10.87 4.11 -12.46
C ARG A 159 9.70 4.94 -11.95
N VAL A 160 9.88 5.62 -10.82
CA VAL A 160 8.93 6.60 -10.30
C VAL A 160 9.29 7.97 -10.86
N ALA A 161 8.49 8.48 -11.79
CA ALA A 161 8.88 9.61 -12.64
C ALA A 161 9.13 10.91 -11.86
N ALA A 162 8.38 11.12 -10.78
CA ALA A 162 8.48 12.32 -9.95
C ALA A 162 9.37 12.15 -8.70
N SER A 163 10.00 10.99 -8.51
CA SER A 163 10.91 10.79 -7.39
C SER A 163 12.14 11.69 -7.54
N ARG A 164 12.59 12.23 -6.41
CA ARG A 164 13.83 13.05 -6.34
C ARG A 164 14.94 12.35 -5.56
N ILE A 165 14.72 11.11 -5.16
CA ILE A 165 15.66 10.36 -4.34
C ILE A 165 16.66 9.67 -5.25
N ASP A 166 17.93 10.08 -5.12
CA ASP A 166 19.06 9.31 -5.58
C ASP A 166 19.63 8.51 -4.38
N PRO A 167 19.50 7.17 -4.35
CA PRO A 167 20.04 6.36 -3.26
C PRO A 167 21.54 6.59 -3.00
N GLY A 168 22.33 6.91 -4.03
CA GLY A 168 23.77 7.15 -3.92
C GLY A 168 24.13 8.48 -3.24
N ALA A 169 23.20 9.43 -3.12
CA ALA A 169 23.44 10.74 -2.54
C ALA A 169 23.41 10.76 -0.99
N TYR A 170 23.00 9.67 -0.35
CA TYR A 170 22.80 9.62 1.09
C TYR A 170 24.00 8.99 1.81
N ARG A 171 24.50 9.68 2.85
CA ARG A 171 25.67 9.24 3.63
C ARG A 171 25.42 8.05 4.56
N SER A 172 24.15 7.70 4.81
CA SER A 172 23.78 6.56 5.65
C SER A 172 22.47 5.95 5.21
N HIS A 173 22.33 4.64 5.44
CA HIS A 173 21.10 3.90 5.12
C HIS A 173 19.88 4.44 5.88
N ALA A 174 20.06 4.85 7.15
CA ALA A 174 19.00 5.45 7.94
C ALA A 174 18.50 6.78 7.34
N ALA A 175 19.42 7.66 6.88
CA ALA A 175 19.04 8.92 6.24
C ALA A 175 18.30 8.69 4.92
N LEU A 176 18.72 7.67 4.15
CA LEU A 176 18.04 7.26 2.92
C LEU A 176 16.61 6.78 3.20
N LEU A 177 16.42 5.85 4.14
CA LEU A 177 15.09 5.34 4.49
C LEU A 177 14.18 6.44 5.05
N ALA A 178 14.70 7.38 5.83
CA ALA A 178 13.93 8.53 6.31
C ALA A 178 13.48 9.45 5.16
N ALA A 179 14.35 9.71 4.18
CA ALA A 179 14.00 10.50 3.01
C ALA A 179 12.97 9.79 2.13
N ILE A 180 13.13 8.48 1.93
CA ILE A 180 12.14 7.64 1.26
C ILE A 180 10.80 7.74 1.98
N ASN A 181 10.77 7.51 3.30
CA ASN A 181 9.57 7.60 4.13
C ASN A 181 8.84 8.94 3.94
N ALA A 182 9.58 10.06 3.97
CA ALA A 182 9.02 11.38 3.72
C ALA A 182 8.45 11.52 2.30
N GLU A 183 9.12 10.96 1.30
CA GLU A 183 8.67 10.99 -0.09
C GLU A 183 7.39 10.16 -0.30
N ILE A 184 7.38 8.91 0.16
CA ILE A 184 6.25 7.98 -0.01
C ILE A 184 5.06 8.29 0.92
N SER A 185 5.20 9.28 1.81
CA SER A 185 4.08 9.84 2.58
C SER A 185 3.33 10.96 1.83
N ARG A 186 3.83 11.42 0.68
CA ARG A 186 3.14 12.40 -0.19
C ARG A 186 2.20 11.65 -1.13
N ASP A 187 0.92 12.00 -1.14
CA ASP A 187 -0.11 11.22 -1.84
C ASP A 187 0.20 10.90 -3.30
N GLU A 188 0.60 11.92 -4.07
CA GLU A 188 0.86 11.73 -5.49
C GLU A 188 1.98 10.72 -5.75
N LEU A 189 3.03 10.79 -4.95
CA LEU A 189 4.15 9.86 -5.05
C LEU A 189 3.82 8.52 -4.45
N ALA A 190 3.09 8.45 -3.35
CA ALA A 190 2.62 7.19 -2.82
C ALA A 190 1.81 6.40 -3.87
N VAL A 191 0.93 7.08 -4.63
CA VAL A 191 0.21 6.47 -5.75
C VAL A 191 1.18 5.99 -6.85
N ASP A 192 2.18 6.79 -7.23
CA ASP A 192 3.16 6.42 -8.26
C ASP A 192 4.05 5.25 -7.82
N TYR A 193 4.50 5.24 -6.56
CA TYR A 193 5.24 4.13 -5.94
C TYR A 193 4.40 2.87 -5.82
N LEU A 194 3.11 2.98 -5.50
CA LEU A 194 2.19 1.84 -5.53
C LEU A 194 2.09 1.28 -6.94
N ALA A 195 1.86 2.13 -7.95
CA ALA A 195 1.77 1.71 -9.34
C ALA A 195 3.07 1.05 -9.82
N ALA A 196 4.23 1.61 -9.46
CA ALA A 196 5.56 1.03 -9.69
C ALA A 196 5.72 -0.33 -9.01
N ASN A 197 5.23 -0.49 -7.77
CA ASN A 197 5.24 -1.78 -7.10
C ASN A 197 4.36 -2.80 -7.82
N LEU A 198 3.19 -2.41 -8.31
CA LEU A 198 2.33 -3.30 -9.10
C LEU A 198 2.98 -3.67 -10.44
N GLU A 199 3.70 -2.74 -11.09
CA GLU A 199 4.50 -3.02 -12.29
C GLU A 199 5.59 -4.07 -12.01
N ARG A 200 6.27 -4.00 -10.85
CA ARG A 200 7.19 -5.06 -10.41
C ARG A 200 6.48 -6.42 -10.30
N GLY A 201 5.24 -6.42 -9.83
CA GLY A 201 4.39 -7.61 -9.80
C GLY A 201 4.11 -8.19 -11.19
N LEU A 202 3.95 -7.34 -12.22
CA LEU A 202 3.82 -7.77 -13.61
C LEU A 202 5.09 -8.49 -14.10
N TYR A 203 6.26 -7.90 -13.87
CA TYR A 203 7.53 -8.53 -14.24
C TYR A 203 7.75 -9.82 -13.48
N ARG A 204 7.38 -9.86 -12.19
CA ARG A 204 7.51 -11.07 -11.37
C ARG A 204 6.62 -12.20 -11.89
N ALA A 205 5.36 -11.88 -12.20
CA ALA A 205 4.41 -12.86 -12.74
C ALA A 205 4.87 -13.38 -14.11
N ALA A 206 5.36 -12.49 -14.99
CA ALA A 206 5.90 -12.87 -16.28
C ALA A 206 7.15 -13.77 -16.15
N HIS A 207 8.06 -13.45 -15.24
CA HIS A 207 9.25 -14.27 -14.98
C HIS A 207 8.89 -15.68 -14.48
N GLU A 208 7.86 -15.79 -13.64
CA GLU A 208 7.39 -17.08 -13.11
C GLU A 208 6.40 -17.82 -14.02
N GLY A 209 6.02 -17.22 -15.15
CA GLY A 209 5.06 -17.81 -16.08
C GLY A 209 3.65 -17.98 -15.49
N VAL A 210 3.25 -17.10 -14.55
CA VAL A 210 1.94 -17.16 -13.89
C VAL A 210 0.99 -16.08 -14.41
N PRO A 211 -0.33 -16.35 -14.41
CA PRO A 211 -1.29 -15.39 -14.95
C PRO A 211 -1.41 -14.14 -14.06
N VAL A 212 -1.48 -12.98 -14.71
CA VAL A 212 -1.76 -11.70 -14.04
C VAL A 212 -3.27 -11.49 -13.92
N SER A 213 -3.70 -11.11 -12.72
CA SER A 213 -5.06 -10.69 -12.40
C SER A 213 -5.02 -9.63 -11.30
N TRP A 214 -6.15 -9.01 -11.00
CA TRP A 214 -6.22 -8.11 -9.82
C TRP A 214 -5.84 -8.84 -8.53
N ARG A 215 -6.15 -10.15 -8.42
CA ARG A 215 -5.78 -10.98 -7.26
C ARG A 215 -4.28 -11.18 -7.19
N THR A 216 -3.64 -11.45 -8.32
CA THR A 216 -2.18 -11.58 -8.44
C THR A 216 -1.50 -10.31 -7.94
N LEU A 217 -1.95 -9.15 -8.42
CA LEU A 217 -1.36 -7.86 -8.09
C LEU A 217 -1.64 -7.41 -6.64
N ALA A 218 -2.84 -7.67 -6.13
CA ALA A 218 -3.19 -7.41 -4.74
C ALA A 218 -2.39 -8.30 -3.75
N ALA A 219 -2.23 -9.59 -4.07
CA ALA A 219 -1.41 -10.50 -3.28
C ALA A 219 0.09 -10.17 -3.36
N TRP A 220 0.56 -9.73 -4.52
CA TRP A 220 1.93 -9.22 -4.69
C TRP A 220 2.18 -8.02 -3.79
N HIS A 221 1.28 -7.03 -3.80
CA HIS A 221 1.40 -5.85 -2.93
C HIS A 221 1.50 -6.23 -1.45
N ASN A 222 0.66 -7.17 -0.99
CA ASN A 222 0.55 -7.50 0.43
C ASN A 222 1.61 -8.51 0.93
N GLN A 223 1.92 -9.54 0.14
CA GLN A 223 2.76 -10.68 0.56
C GLN A 223 3.94 -10.96 -0.37
N GLY A 224 4.09 -10.23 -1.48
CA GLY A 224 5.15 -10.51 -2.47
C GLY A 224 4.95 -11.83 -3.23
N ILE A 225 3.72 -12.35 -3.28
CA ILE A 225 3.36 -13.62 -3.94
C ILE A 225 2.57 -13.33 -5.22
N VAL A 226 2.98 -13.94 -6.34
CA VAL A 226 2.24 -13.87 -7.62
C VAL A 226 1.61 -15.20 -8.04
N ASP A 227 2.16 -16.34 -7.63
CA ASP A 227 1.63 -17.66 -8.00
C ASP A 227 0.25 -17.91 -7.38
N PRO A 228 -0.81 -18.17 -8.19
CA PRO A 228 -2.14 -18.50 -7.69
C PRO A 228 -2.17 -19.68 -6.70
N ARG A 229 -1.30 -20.69 -6.87
CA ARG A 229 -1.25 -21.83 -5.95
C ARG A 229 -0.71 -21.40 -4.60
N ALA A 230 0.43 -20.70 -4.57
CA ALA A 230 0.99 -20.12 -3.35
C ALA A 230 0.02 -19.15 -2.65
N ILE A 231 -0.69 -18.30 -3.41
CA ILE A 231 -1.74 -17.42 -2.90
C ILE A 231 -2.85 -18.24 -2.22
N SER A 232 -3.32 -19.30 -2.87
CA SER A 232 -4.38 -20.15 -2.33
C SER A 232 -3.94 -20.93 -1.09
N ALA A 233 -2.64 -21.24 -0.96
CA ALA A 233 -2.09 -21.93 0.20
C ALA A 233 -1.83 -20.99 1.38
N ASN A 234 -1.67 -19.68 1.15
CA ASN A 234 -1.34 -18.69 2.17
C ASN A 234 -2.62 -18.09 2.81
N PRO A 235 -2.92 -18.36 4.10
CA PRO A 235 -4.12 -17.86 4.76
C PRO A 235 -4.22 -16.33 4.78
N THR A 236 -3.11 -15.63 4.99
CA THR A 236 -3.04 -14.16 5.02
C THR A 236 -3.38 -13.58 3.66
N ALA A 237 -2.80 -14.13 2.58
CA ALA A 237 -3.11 -13.70 1.22
C ALA A 237 -4.57 -13.95 0.86
N ARG A 238 -5.13 -15.10 1.23
CA ARG A 238 -6.55 -15.40 1.01
C ARG A 238 -7.47 -14.41 1.72
N ASP A 239 -7.20 -14.12 3.00
CA ASP A 239 -8.00 -13.17 3.74
C ASP A 239 -7.90 -11.76 3.15
N TYR A 240 -6.69 -11.33 2.81
CA TYR A 240 -6.45 -10.06 2.14
C TYR A 240 -7.27 -9.93 0.84
N LEU A 241 -7.25 -10.96 -0.01
CA LEU A 241 -8.00 -10.98 -1.26
C LEU A 241 -9.52 -11.01 -1.05
N ARG A 242 -9.99 -11.70 -0.01
CA ARG A 242 -11.40 -11.70 0.39
C ARG A 242 -11.85 -10.30 0.78
N ARG A 243 -11.07 -9.57 1.59
CA ARG A 243 -11.37 -8.17 1.98
C ARG A 243 -11.32 -7.25 0.77
N ALA A 244 -10.27 -7.35 -0.05
CA ALA A 244 -10.11 -6.54 -1.25
C ALA A 244 -11.29 -6.73 -2.22
N ALA A 245 -11.80 -7.96 -2.39
CA ALA A 245 -12.95 -8.24 -3.26
C ALA A 245 -14.19 -7.38 -2.93
N ALA A 246 -14.40 -7.02 -1.65
CA ALA A 246 -15.50 -6.15 -1.23
C ALA A 246 -15.41 -4.74 -1.82
N TYR A 247 -14.20 -4.21 -2.01
CA TYR A 247 -13.94 -2.86 -2.52
C TYR A 247 -13.84 -2.79 -4.05
N LEU A 248 -13.79 -3.92 -4.75
CA LEU A 248 -13.61 -3.96 -6.21
C LEU A 248 -14.68 -3.17 -6.98
N PRO A 249 -15.99 -3.23 -6.65
CA PRO A 249 -17.00 -2.40 -7.31
C PRO A 249 -16.75 -0.89 -7.14
N LEU A 250 -16.36 -0.45 -5.93
CA LEU A 250 -16.03 0.95 -5.65
C LEU A 250 -14.81 1.41 -6.44
N ALA A 251 -13.75 0.59 -6.46
CA ALA A 251 -12.52 0.90 -7.19
C ALA A 251 -12.78 1.07 -8.69
N ARG A 252 -13.60 0.18 -9.29
CA ARG A 252 -14.03 0.29 -10.69
C ARG A 252 -14.86 1.54 -10.95
N ALA A 253 -15.80 1.85 -10.06
CA ALA A 253 -16.64 3.04 -10.18
C ALA A 253 -15.83 4.33 -10.12
N LEU A 254 -14.81 4.40 -9.25
CA LEU A 254 -13.94 5.56 -9.12
C LEU A 254 -13.22 5.90 -10.43
N VAL A 255 -12.68 4.88 -11.10
CA VAL A 255 -11.86 5.06 -12.32
C VAL A 255 -12.67 5.02 -13.61
N ALA A 256 -13.97 4.73 -13.53
CA ALA A 256 -14.86 4.75 -14.68
C ALA A 256 -14.85 6.13 -15.36
N PRO A 257 -14.99 6.20 -16.70
CA PRO A 257 -15.18 7.45 -17.39
C PRO A 257 -16.46 8.14 -16.87
N PRO A 258 -16.46 9.49 -16.77
CA PRO A 258 -17.66 10.21 -16.38
C PRO A 258 -18.80 9.87 -17.34
N SER A 259 -20.01 9.68 -16.80
CA SER A 259 -21.18 9.37 -17.63
C SER A 259 -21.36 10.44 -18.72
N PRO A 260 -21.56 10.05 -20.00
CA PRO A 260 -21.75 11.00 -21.10
C PRO A 260 -22.88 12.00 -20.83
N VAL A 261 -23.91 11.58 -20.11
CA VAL A 261 -25.09 12.38 -19.73
C VAL A 261 -24.73 13.49 -18.74
N LEU A 262 -23.79 13.24 -17.83
CA LEU A 262 -23.33 14.25 -16.87
C LEU A 262 -22.32 15.21 -17.51
N ALA A 263 -21.47 14.72 -18.42
CA ALA A 263 -20.53 15.55 -19.16
C ALA A 263 -21.25 16.58 -20.06
N GLN A 264 -22.36 16.19 -20.70
CA GLN A 264 -23.18 17.11 -21.51
C GLN A 264 -23.93 18.17 -20.69
N ARG A 265 -24.21 17.91 -19.39
CA ARG A 265 -24.86 18.87 -18.49
C ARG A 265 -23.90 19.89 -17.90
N ALA A 266 -22.63 19.54 -17.68
CA ALA A 266 -21.61 20.48 -17.20
C ALA A 266 -21.04 21.39 -18.32
N ALA A 267 -21.31 21.06 -19.58
CA ALA A 267 -20.91 21.84 -20.76
C ALA A 267 -22.01 22.81 -21.24
N ARG A 268 -23.12 22.93 -20.50
CA ARG A 268 -24.22 23.89 -20.73
C ARG A 268 -24.29 24.84 -19.55
#